data_AF-A0A6C0LC97-F1
#
_entry.id   AF-A0A6C0LC97-F1
#
_cell.length_a   1.000
_cell.length_b   1.000
_cell.length_c   1.000
_cell.angle_alpha   90.00
_cell.angle_beta   90.00
_cell.angle_gamma   90.00
#
_symmetry.space_group_name_H-M   'P 1'
#
loop_
_entity.id
_entity.type
_entity.pdbx_description
1 polymer ?
#
loop_
_entity_poly.entity_id
_entity_poly.type
_entity_poly.pdbx_seq_one_letter_code
_entity_poly.pdbx_strand_id
1 'polypeptide(L)'
;MSLFIIVSKNAQSHDFVNALGHEIHLTRFILLDLLQKNLIDTNTFIVTLTNDRFFLYNKIFNNVINWSDYENNLLYKNEKTIDLTYYSRWDTKDNQINELIELKYNFNQFNKTEKLIEYINNINFINLNCDAKYLDIINKKFIIIHNRFKTDTNKLSLVIDKIRENNNINIVVFSMNNDNNNYGDNVIFINNLQVYASFLNHPNCSLFISEWSGGGQLAQYCYNGKILYYFDNYASHDYEIIYEELQNGANNSTNIWNAWDFKTTTNCERKYYKTYGEMLNNLIKYID
;
A
#
# COMPACT_ATOMS: atom_id res chain seq x y z
N MET A 1 -20.53 -23.16 -9.74
CA MET A 1 -19.58 -23.11 -8.61
C MET A 1 -18.73 -21.90 -8.84
N SER A 2 -18.83 -20.93 -7.94
CA SER A 2 -18.06 -19.70 -7.95
C SER A 2 -16.68 -19.95 -7.34
N LEU A 3 -15.69 -19.16 -7.76
CA LEU A 3 -14.35 -19.17 -7.17
C LEU A 3 -14.19 -17.96 -6.26
N PHE A 4 -13.75 -18.21 -5.02
CA PHE A 4 -13.39 -17.20 -4.04
C PHE A 4 -11.88 -17.18 -3.86
N ILE A 5 -11.29 -15.97 -3.83
CA ILE A 5 -9.89 -15.75 -3.49
C ILE A 5 -9.81 -14.85 -2.27
N ILE A 6 -9.27 -15.38 -1.18
CA ILE A 6 -9.06 -14.64 0.06
C ILE A 6 -7.69 -13.98 0.01
N VAL A 7 -7.67 -12.65 -0.10
CA VAL A 7 -6.43 -11.84 -0.15
C VAL A 7 -6.04 -11.27 1.21
N SER A 8 -7.00 -11.12 2.13
CA SER A 8 -6.75 -10.80 3.54
C SER A 8 -7.95 -11.25 4.39
N LYS A 9 -7.68 -11.69 5.62
CA LYS A 9 -8.71 -12.17 6.56
C LYS A 9 -8.35 -11.81 7.99
N ASN A 10 -9.36 -11.84 8.86
CA ASN A 10 -9.12 -11.65 10.29
C ASN A 10 -8.34 -12.87 10.82
N ALA A 11 -7.32 -12.63 11.62
CA ALA A 11 -6.44 -13.67 12.13
C ALA A 11 -6.26 -13.53 13.63
N GLN A 12 -6.51 -14.61 14.37
CA GLN A 12 -6.30 -14.67 15.81
C GLN A 12 -4.81 -14.88 16.18
N SER A 13 -3.95 -15.25 15.23
CA SER A 13 -2.50 -15.37 15.40
C SER A 13 -1.73 -14.55 14.36
N HIS A 14 -0.47 -14.24 14.64
CA HIS A 14 0.44 -13.49 13.76
C HIS A 14 0.83 -14.22 12.45
N ASP A 15 0.28 -15.41 12.18
CA ASP A 15 0.70 -16.29 11.09
C ASP A 15 0.03 -16.02 9.72
N PHE A 16 -0.85 -15.01 9.63
CA PHE A 16 -1.66 -14.74 8.43
C PHE A 16 -1.57 -13.28 7.95
N VAL A 17 -1.83 -13.05 6.64
CA VAL A 17 -1.97 -11.70 6.04
C VAL A 17 -3.17 -10.95 6.63
N ASN A 18 -2.93 -10.21 7.72
CA ASN A 18 -3.87 -9.22 8.27
C ASN A 18 -3.44 -7.78 7.91
N ALA A 19 -2.12 -7.57 7.76
CA ALA A 19 -1.54 -6.26 7.49
C ALA A 19 -1.75 -5.81 6.04
N LEU A 20 -2.21 -4.56 5.86
CA LEU A 20 -2.42 -3.92 4.58
C LEU A 20 -1.20 -4.01 3.63
N GLY A 21 0.03 -3.87 4.16
CA GLY A 21 1.25 -3.98 3.35
C GLY A 21 1.40 -5.37 2.70
N HIS A 22 1.20 -6.44 3.47
CA HIS A 22 1.27 -7.80 2.92
C HIS A 22 0.19 -8.02 1.86
N GLU A 23 -1.03 -7.51 2.07
CA GLU A 23 -2.08 -7.62 1.07
C GLU A 23 -1.70 -6.92 -0.24
N ILE A 24 -1.23 -5.68 -0.16
CA ILE A 24 -0.89 -4.86 -1.33
C ILE A 24 0.25 -5.48 -2.14
N HIS A 25 1.32 -5.93 -1.49
CA HIS A 25 2.56 -6.31 -2.18
C HIS A 25 2.63 -7.80 -2.52
N LEU A 26 1.73 -8.61 -1.96
CA LEU A 26 1.83 -10.05 -2.07
C LEU A 26 0.55 -10.69 -2.59
N THR A 27 -0.51 -10.72 -1.79
CA THR A 27 -1.73 -11.45 -2.18
C THR A 27 -2.42 -10.78 -3.36
N ARG A 28 -2.44 -9.44 -3.40
CA ARG A 28 -2.87 -8.68 -4.57
C ARG A 28 -1.98 -8.95 -5.79
N PHE A 29 -0.66 -9.03 -5.62
CA PHE A 29 0.24 -9.34 -6.75
C PHE A 29 -0.01 -10.72 -7.33
N ILE A 30 -0.17 -11.74 -6.48
CA ILE A 30 -0.52 -13.10 -6.90
C ILE A 30 -1.86 -13.09 -7.62
N LEU A 31 -2.87 -12.42 -7.05
CA LEU A 31 -4.20 -12.30 -7.65
C LEU A 31 -4.14 -11.70 -9.07
N LEU A 32 -3.39 -10.61 -9.26
CA LEU A 32 -3.27 -9.96 -10.56
C LEU A 32 -2.44 -10.80 -11.55
N ASP A 33 -1.46 -11.57 -11.08
CA ASP A 33 -0.72 -12.52 -11.90
C ASP A 33 -1.60 -13.71 -12.34
N LEU A 34 -2.49 -14.20 -11.48
CA LEU A 34 -3.50 -15.20 -11.84
C LEU A 34 -4.43 -14.67 -12.94
N LEU A 35 -4.89 -13.41 -12.80
CA LEU A 35 -5.74 -12.77 -13.79
C LEU A 35 -5.02 -12.58 -15.13
N GLN A 36 -3.77 -12.11 -15.13
CA GLN A 36 -3.03 -11.93 -16.39
C GLN A 36 -2.81 -13.25 -17.14
N LYS A 37 -2.64 -14.35 -16.39
CA LYS A 37 -2.45 -15.71 -16.92
C LYS A 37 -3.76 -16.40 -17.31
N ASN A 38 -4.90 -15.71 -17.18
CA ASN A 38 -6.25 -16.23 -17.42
C ASN A 38 -6.58 -17.48 -16.59
N LEU A 39 -6.01 -17.59 -15.37
CA LEU A 39 -6.33 -18.66 -14.42
C LEU A 39 -7.57 -18.34 -13.58
N ILE A 40 -7.94 -17.06 -13.58
CA ILE A 40 -9.17 -16.50 -13.00
C ILE A 40 -9.71 -15.43 -13.95
N ASP A 41 -10.89 -14.92 -13.65
CA ASP A 41 -11.56 -13.86 -14.43
C ASP A 41 -12.06 -12.72 -13.54
N THR A 42 -12.65 -11.70 -14.17
CA THR A 42 -13.20 -10.53 -13.47
C THR A 42 -14.46 -10.82 -12.65
N ASN A 43 -15.06 -12.00 -12.79
CA ASN A 43 -16.21 -12.44 -12.00
C ASN A 43 -15.80 -13.27 -10.77
N THR A 44 -14.52 -13.58 -10.61
CA THR A 44 -13.98 -14.21 -9.40
C THR A 44 -14.24 -13.33 -8.17
N PHE A 45 -14.68 -13.94 -7.07
CA PHE A 45 -14.97 -13.23 -5.83
C PHE A 45 -13.67 -12.95 -5.08
N ILE A 46 -13.40 -11.67 -4.80
CA ILE A 46 -12.24 -11.23 -4.04
C ILE A 46 -12.67 -10.93 -2.60
N VAL A 47 -12.07 -11.64 -1.65
CA VAL A 47 -12.34 -11.47 -0.21
C VAL A 47 -11.18 -10.74 0.44
N THR A 48 -11.41 -9.49 0.85
CA THR A 48 -10.44 -8.67 1.61
C THR A 48 -10.93 -8.42 3.04
N LEU A 49 -10.08 -7.92 3.93
CA LEU A 49 -10.39 -7.80 5.35
C LEU A 49 -11.60 -6.89 5.61
N THR A 50 -11.60 -5.70 5.00
CA THR A 50 -12.52 -4.60 5.31
C THR A 50 -12.94 -3.85 4.03
N ASN A 51 -14.11 -3.20 4.08
CA ASN A 51 -14.66 -2.46 2.94
C ASN A 51 -13.77 -1.28 2.47
N ASP A 52 -12.96 -0.71 3.37
CA ASP A 52 -12.02 0.37 3.05
C ASP A 52 -10.89 -0.06 2.10
N ARG A 53 -10.70 -1.37 1.86
CA ARG A 53 -9.72 -1.93 0.91
C ARG A 53 -10.31 -2.20 -0.47
N PHE A 54 -11.62 -2.07 -0.66
CA PHE A 54 -12.29 -2.45 -1.92
C PHE A 54 -11.77 -1.70 -3.15
N PHE A 55 -11.34 -0.45 -2.96
CA PHE A 55 -10.81 0.39 -4.03
C PHE A 55 -9.54 -0.17 -4.70
N LEU A 56 -8.85 -1.12 -4.06
CA LEU A 56 -7.70 -1.82 -4.63
C LEU A 56 -8.08 -2.83 -5.74
N TYR A 57 -9.37 -3.23 -5.81
CA TYR A 57 -9.85 -4.34 -6.63
C TYR A 57 -11.06 -4.01 -7.50
N ASN A 58 -11.97 -3.14 -7.03
CA ASN A 58 -13.29 -2.93 -7.62
C ASN A 58 -13.30 -2.24 -9.00
N LYS A 59 -12.14 -1.82 -9.53
CA LYS A 59 -11.98 -1.38 -10.92
C LYS A 59 -11.66 -2.53 -11.89
N ILE A 60 -11.27 -3.69 -11.36
CA ILE A 60 -10.85 -4.87 -12.11
C ILE A 60 -11.87 -6.01 -11.94
N PHE A 61 -12.33 -6.23 -10.70
CA PHE A 61 -13.23 -7.33 -10.35
C PHE A 61 -14.63 -6.82 -10.05
N ASN A 62 -15.62 -7.56 -10.55
CA ASN A 62 -17.05 -7.27 -10.36
C ASN A 62 -17.53 -7.63 -8.95
N ASN A 63 -16.86 -8.59 -8.31
CA ASN A 63 -17.28 -9.18 -7.05
C ASN A 63 -16.19 -9.00 -5.98
N VAL A 64 -16.29 -7.92 -5.20
CA VAL A 64 -15.39 -7.67 -4.06
C VAL A 64 -16.23 -7.65 -2.79
N ILE A 65 -15.89 -8.52 -1.83
CA ILE A 65 -16.59 -8.65 -0.55
C ILE A 65 -15.60 -8.57 0.61
N ASN A 66 -16.08 -8.23 1.80
CA ASN A 66 -15.25 -8.27 2.99
C ASN A 66 -15.28 -9.66 3.64
N TRP A 67 -14.30 -9.90 4.51
CA TRP A 67 -14.14 -11.17 5.23
C TRP A 67 -15.37 -11.52 6.07
N SER A 68 -16.00 -10.54 6.73
CA SER A 68 -17.16 -10.79 7.59
C SER A 68 -18.38 -11.28 6.79
N ASP A 69 -18.64 -10.70 5.62
CA ASP A 69 -19.70 -11.13 4.71
C ASP A 69 -19.43 -12.53 4.17
N TYR A 70 -18.15 -12.84 3.89
CA TYR A 70 -17.75 -14.18 3.46
C TYR A 70 -17.99 -15.24 4.55
N GLU A 71 -17.52 -14.98 5.77
CA GLU A 71 -17.58 -15.92 6.90
C GLU A 71 -19.02 -16.21 7.36
N ASN A 72 -19.87 -15.18 7.35
CA ASN A 72 -21.24 -15.26 7.85
C ASN A 72 -22.24 -15.85 6.84
N ASN A 73 -21.89 -15.92 5.55
CA ASN A 73 -22.79 -16.42 4.52
C ASN A 73 -22.64 -17.94 4.34
N LEU A 74 -23.65 -18.70 4.79
CA LEU A 74 -23.68 -20.16 4.71
C LEU A 74 -23.63 -20.69 3.28
N LEU A 75 -24.06 -19.92 2.27
CA LEU A 75 -24.04 -20.33 0.87
C LEU A 75 -22.59 -20.42 0.34
N TYR A 76 -21.66 -19.63 0.87
CA TYR A 76 -20.28 -19.60 0.39
C TYR A 76 -19.42 -20.73 0.94
N LYS A 77 -19.85 -21.42 2.01
CA LYS A 77 -19.07 -22.47 2.67
C LYS A 77 -18.78 -23.69 1.78
N ASN A 78 -19.57 -23.89 0.74
CA ASN A 78 -19.41 -25.00 -0.22
C ASN A 78 -18.74 -24.56 -1.53
N GLU A 79 -18.38 -23.28 -1.67
CA GLU A 79 -17.79 -22.76 -2.90
C GLU A 79 -16.28 -23.02 -2.95
N LYS A 80 -15.72 -23.03 -4.16
CA LYS A 80 -14.29 -23.26 -4.33
C LYS A 80 -13.53 -22.05 -3.79
N THR A 81 -12.57 -22.28 -2.91
CA THR A 81 -11.82 -21.23 -2.23
C THR A 81 -10.33 -21.43 -2.38
N ILE A 82 -9.62 -20.33 -2.63
CA ILE A 82 -8.16 -20.25 -2.57
C ILE A 82 -7.81 -19.17 -1.55
N ASP A 83 -7.02 -19.54 -0.56
CA ASP A 83 -6.62 -18.65 0.53
C ASP A 83 -5.18 -18.19 0.36
N LEU A 84 -5.01 -16.98 -0.16
CA LEU A 84 -3.70 -16.38 -0.37
C LEU A 84 -3.09 -15.83 0.94
N THR A 85 -3.83 -15.82 2.05
CA THR A 85 -3.34 -15.25 3.32
C THR A 85 -2.29 -16.11 4.01
N TYR A 86 -2.15 -17.37 3.61
CA TYR A 86 -1.09 -18.26 4.08
C TYR A 86 0.30 -17.82 3.58
N TYR A 87 0.34 -17.08 2.47
CA TYR A 87 1.60 -16.77 1.83
C TYR A 87 2.36 -15.58 2.47
N SER A 88 1.86 -14.97 3.54
CA SER A 88 2.51 -13.83 4.24
C SER A 88 3.89 -14.09 4.86
N ARG A 89 4.31 -15.34 5.00
CA ARG A 89 5.50 -15.70 5.79
C ARG A 89 6.74 -15.75 4.92
N TRP A 90 7.85 -15.18 5.39
CA TRP A 90 9.18 -15.34 4.75
C TRP A 90 9.62 -16.83 4.66
N ASP A 91 8.99 -17.68 5.44
CA ASP A 91 9.19 -19.11 5.59
C ASP A 91 8.03 -19.94 5.03
N THR A 92 7.24 -19.42 4.09
CA THR A 92 6.46 -20.28 3.16
C THR A 92 7.41 -21.06 2.26
N LYS A 93 8.00 -22.09 2.87
CA LYS A 93 8.64 -23.21 2.20
C LYS A 93 7.61 -23.90 1.31
N ASP A 94 8.11 -24.64 0.33
CA ASP A 94 7.41 -25.30 -0.78
C ASP A 94 6.23 -26.24 -0.43
N ASN A 95 5.69 -26.23 0.79
CA ASN A 95 4.70 -27.17 1.30
C ASN A 95 3.29 -26.55 1.45
N GLN A 96 3.10 -25.26 1.18
CA GLN A 96 1.76 -24.62 1.15
C GLN A 96 1.15 -24.53 -0.26
N ILE A 97 1.71 -25.26 -1.24
CA ILE A 97 1.46 -25.09 -2.68
C ILE A 97 0.14 -25.74 -3.17
N ASN A 98 -0.59 -26.52 -2.35
CA ASN A 98 -1.69 -27.36 -2.83
C ASN A 98 -2.82 -26.59 -3.54
N GLU A 99 -3.21 -25.42 -3.03
CA GLU A 99 -4.37 -24.68 -3.58
C GLU A 99 -4.08 -24.04 -4.95
N LEU A 100 -2.82 -23.66 -5.20
CA LEU A 100 -2.39 -23.07 -6.47
C LEU A 100 -1.88 -24.10 -7.48
N ILE A 101 -1.53 -25.31 -7.01
CA ILE A 101 -1.30 -26.48 -7.88
C ILE A 101 -2.55 -26.78 -8.72
N GLU A 102 -3.75 -26.67 -8.14
CA GLU A 102 -5.00 -26.89 -8.89
C GLU A 102 -5.19 -25.90 -10.04
N LEU A 103 -4.71 -24.67 -9.88
CA LEU A 103 -4.69 -23.66 -10.94
C LEU A 103 -3.48 -23.82 -11.90
N LYS A 104 -2.62 -24.83 -11.69
CA LYS A 104 -1.35 -25.01 -12.41
C LYS A 104 -0.47 -23.76 -12.35
N TYR A 105 -0.52 -23.04 -11.23
CA TYR A 105 0.23 -21.81 -11.05
C TYR A 105 1.64 -22.10 -10.52
N ASN A 106 2.67 -21.48 -11.15
CA ASN A 106 4.07 -21.62 -10.75
C ASN A 106 4.65 -20.27 -10.33
N PHE A 107 5.07 -20.18 -9.06
CA PHE A 107 5.61 -18.97 -8.43
C PHE A 107 6.96 -18.52 -8.98
N ASN A 108 7.77 -19.43 -9.53
CA ASN A 108 9.09 -19.12 -10.07
C ASN A 108 9.02 -18.54 -11.50
N GLN A 109 7.82 -18.39 -12.05
CA GLN A 109 7.56 -17.90 -13.40
C GLN A 109 6.70 -16.62 -13.36
N PHE A 110 7.11 -15.64 -12.57
CA PHE A 110 6.49 -14.32 -12.58
C PHE A 110 7.07 -13.49 -13.73
N ASN A 111 6.20 -13.12 -14.67
CA ASN A 111 6.54 -12.25 -15.79
C ASN A 111 5.88 -10.90 -15.59
N LYS A 112 6.70 -9.85 -15.38
CA LYS A 112 6.24 -8.47 -15.30
C LYS A 112 5.90 -7.98 -16.72
N THR A 113 4.65 -8.16 -17.13
CA THR A 113 4.14 -7.68 -18.43
C THR A 113 3.56 -6.28 -18.31
N GLU A 114 3.40 -5.58 -19.43
CA GLU A 114 2.67 -4.30 -19.48
C GLU A 114 1.24 -4.44 -18.95
N LYS A 115 0.57 -5.54 -19.30
CA LYS A 115 -0.79 -5.87 -18.82
C LYS A 115 -0.85 -6.02 -17.30
N LEU A 116 0.16 -6.66 -16.69
CA LEU A 116 0.23 -6.75 -15.23
C LEU A 116 0.45 -5.39 -14.60
N ILE A 117 1.34 -4.57 -15.16
CA ILE A 117 1.60 -3.21 -14.68
C ILE A 117 0.32 -2.38 -14.74
N GLU A 118 -0.43 -2.49 -15.85
CA GLU A 118 -1.76 -1.87 -16.00
C GLU A 118 -2.68 -2.30 -14.86
N TYR A 119 -2.83 -3.61 -14.60
CA TYR A 119 -3.64 -4.12 -13.49
C TYR A 119 -3.18 -3.62 -12.12
N ILE A 120 -1.87 -3.62 -11.86
CA ILE A 120 -1.33 -3.17 -10.56
C ILE A 120 -1.71 -1.71 -10.34
N ASN A 121 -1.55 -0.87 -11.37
CA ASN A 121 -1.85 0.56 -11.33
C ASN A 121 -3.36 0.86 -11.46
N ASN A 122 -4.20 -0.13 -11.76
CA ASN A 122 -5.65 0.04 -11.93
C ASN A 122 -6.38 0.11 -10.59
N ILE A 123 -6.01 1.11 -9.78
CA ILE A 123 -6.60 1.44 -8.49
C ILE A 123 -7.79 2.40 -8.71
N ASN A 124 -8.86 2.22 -7.95
CA ASN A 124 -10.03 3.09 -8.02
C ASN A 124 -9.81 4.34 -7.16
N PHE A 125 -9.27 5.39 -7.78
CA PHE A 125 -9.13 6.70 -7.14
C PHE A 125 -10.45 7.48 -7.16
N ILE A 126 -10.69 8.29 -6.13
CA ILE A 126 -11.80 9.25 -6.13
C ILE A 126 -11.36 10.57 -6.76
N ASN A 127 -12.30 11.27 -7.38
CA ASN A 127 -12.07 12.63 -7.85
C ASN A 127 -12.11 13.60 -6.65
N LEU A 128 -10.94 14.04 -6.19
CA LEU A 128 -10.82 14.97 -5.07
C LEU A 128 -11.46 16.34 -5.34
N ASN A 129 -11.66 16.73 -6.60
CA ASN A 129 -12.32 17.99 -6.97
C ASN A 129 -13.82 18.03 -6.63
N CYS A 130 -14.43 16.89 -6.32
CA CYS A 130 -15.85 16.81 -5.98
C CYS A 130 -16.16 17.12 -4.51
N ASP A 131 -15.14 17.24 -3.65
CA ASP A 131 -15.32 17.53 -2.22
C ASP A 131 -14.69 18.89 -1.88
N ALA A 132 -15.54 19.85 -1.52
CA ALA A 132 -15.13 21.23 -1.24
C ALA A 132 -14.05 21.32 -0.17
N LYS A 133 -14.01 20.38 0.79
CA LYS A 133 -13.01 20.39 1.87
C LYS A 133 -11.59 20.07 1.39
N TYR A 134 -11.43 19.51 0.19
CA TYR A 134 -10.13 19.17 -0.39
C TYR A 134 -9.66 20.19 -1.44
N LEU A 135 -10.57 21.03 -1.97
CA LEU A 135 -10.26 21.97 -3.05
C LEU A 135 -9.13 22.94 -2.67
N ASP A 136 -9.18 23.51 -1.47
CA ASP A 136 -8.17 24.46 -1.00
C ASP A 136 -6.77 23.83 -0.86
N ILE A 137 -6.73 22.51 -0.67
CA ILE A 137 -5.51 21.72 -0.56
C ILE A 137 -4.97 21.39 -1.95
N ILE A 138 -5.78 20.77 -2.81
CA ILE A 138 -5.32 20.19 -4.08
C ILE A 138 -5.06 21.21 -5.18
N ASN A 139 -5.59 22.44 -5.06
CA ASN A 139 -5.35 23.52 -6.02
C ASN A 139 -3.94 24.12 -5.95
N LYS A 140 -3.14 23.70 -4.96
CA LYS A 140 -1.73 24.10 -4.79
C LYS A 140 -0.86 22.86 -4.60
N LYS A 141 0.46 23.03 -4.68
CA LYS A 141 1.39 21.98 -4.24
C LYS A 141 1.12 21.62 -2.78
N PHE A 142 1.18 20.34 -2.48
CA PHE A 142 1.00 19.84 -1.12
C PHE A 142 1.91 18.65 -0.84
N ILE A 143 2.13 18.41 0.46
CA ILE A 143 2.94 17.31 0.99
C ILE A 143 2.01 16.36 1.74
N ILE A 144 2.25 15.06 1.60
CA ILE A 144 1.53 14.04 2.36
C ILE A 144 2.45 13.46 3.43
N ILE A 145 1.94 13.31 4.65
CA ILE A 145 2.60 12.64 5.75
C ILE A 145 1.76 11.43 6.16
N HIS A 146 2.35 10.24 6.14
CA HIS A 146 1.75 9.07 6.76
C HIS A 146 2.17 8.97 8.21
N ASN A 147 1.20 9.15 9.12
CA ASN A 147 1.40 9.05 10.56
C ASN A 147 0.64 7.85 11.13
N ARG A 148 1.36 6.76 11.41
CA ARG A 148 0.77 5.48 11.81
C ARG A 148 0.34 5.43 13.29
N PHE A 149 1.07 6.07 14.20
CA PHE A 149 0.92 5.87 15.65
C PHE A 149 0.53 7.15 16.41
N LYS A 150 -0.43 7.02 17.33
CA LYS A 150 -0.91 8.09 18.23
C LYS A 150 0.20 8.63 19.16
N THR A 151 1.21 7.83 19.47
CA THR A 151 2.24 8.16 20.47
C THR A 151 3.34 9.08 19.95
N ASP A 152 3.29 9.48 18.69
CA ASP A 152 4.35 10.28 18.07
C ASP A 152 3.90 11.67 17.60
N THR A 153 2.93 12.26 18.32
CA THR A 153 2.47 13.63 18.09
C THR A 153 3.62 14.63 18.08
N ASN A 154 4.66 14.39 18.90
CA ASN A 154 5.86 15.22 18.92
C ASN A 154 6.63 15.16 17.60
N LYS A 155 6.81 13.98 17.00
CA LYS A 155 7.45 13.88 15.68
C LYS A 155 6.57 14.49 14.59
N LEU A 156 5.25 14.25 14.60
CA LEU A 156 4.36 14.87 13.62
C LEU A 156 4.48 16.41 13.66
N SER A 157 4.42 17.01 14.85
CA SER A 157 4.61 18.46 15.02
C SER A 157 5.95 18.91 14.47
N LEU A 158 7.04 18.21 14.80
CA LEU A 158 8.39 18.55 14.31
C LEU A 158 8.49 18.50 12.78
N VAL A 159 7.90 17.49 12.10
CA VAL A 159 7.87 17.46 10.62
C VAL A 159 7.08 18.65 10.07
N ILE A 160 5.90 18.91 10.62
CA ILE A 160 5.02 20.00 10.17
C ILE A 160 5.73 21.35 10.34
N ASP A 161 6.32 21.60 11.50
CA ASP A 161 7.06 22.82 11.79
C ASP A 161 8.25 22.96 10.85
N LYS A 162 8.97 21.86 10.59
CA LYS A 162 10.10 21.86 9.66
C LYS A 162 9.70 22.17 8.21
N ILE A 163 8.54 21.69 7.77
CA ILE A 163 7.98 22.03 6.46
C ILE A 163 7.65 23.53 6.38
N ARG A 164 7.06 24.06 7.45
CA ARG A 164 6.63 25.46 7.55
C ARG A 164 7.76 26.47 7.56
N GLU A 165 8.94 26.07 8.05
CA GLU A 165 10.15 26.92 7.98
C GLU A 165 10.44 27.39 6.55
N ASN A 166 10.03 26.63 5.53
CA ASN A 166 10.40 26.90 4.14
C ASN A 166 9.28 27.37 3.22
N ASN A 167 7.99 27.26 3.58
CA ASN A 167 6.86 27.83 2.81
C ASN A 167 5.50 27.56 3.50
N ASN A 168 4.46 28.30 3.10
CA ASN A 168 3.06 28.00 3.47
C ASN A 168 2.45 26.91 2.57
N ILE A 169 3.09 25.73 2.53
CA ILE A 169 2.66 24.58 1.73
C ILE A 169 1.52 23.85 2.44
N ASN A 170 0.55 23.36 1.67
CA ASN A 170 -0.54 22.55 2.20
C ASN A 170 -0.04 21.16 2.63
N ILE A 171 -0.54 20.64 3.74
CA ILE A 171 -0.12 19.35 4.30
C ILE A 171 -1.34 18.46 4.48
N VAL A 172 -1.22 17.22 4.01
CA VAL A 172 -2.22 16.17 4.21
C VAL A 172 -1.62 15.13 5.14
N VAL A 173 -2.23 14.90 6.29
CA VAL A 173 -1.81 13.88 7.24
C VAL A 173 -2.77 12.71 7.15
N PHE A 174 -2.28 11.55 6.71
CA PHE A 174 -3.01 10.30 6.82
C PHE A 174 -2.72 9.64 8.17
N SER A 175 -3.77 9.46 8.96
CA SER A 175 -3.72 8.82 10.28
C SER A 175 -5.00 8.03 10.55
N MET A 176 -4.85 6.82 11.07
CA MET A 176 -5.99 5.99 11.50
C MET A 176 -6.61 6.47 12.82
N ASN A 177 -5.92 7.37 13.53
CA ASN A 177 -6.37 7.93 14.81
C ASN A 177 -6.72 9.41 14.63
N ASN A 178 -7.80 9.85 15.28
CA ASN A 178 -8.13 11.26 15.37
C ASN A 178 -7.10 11.95 16.25
N ASP A 179 -6.36 12.89 15.67
CA ASP A 179 -5.60 13.89 16.42
C ASP A 179 -6.47 15.16 16.53
N ASN A 180 -6.62 15.66 17.76
CA ASN A 180 -7.42 16.86 18.04
C ASN A 180 -6.54 18.12 18.12
N ASN A 181 -5.22 18.00 17.92
CA ASN A 181 -4.33 19.14 17.92
C ASN A 181 -4.65 20.07 16.74
N ASN A 182 -4.72 21.37 17.03
CA ASN A 182 -4.86 22.37 15.98
C ASN A 182 -3.50 22.59 15.32
N TYR A 183 -3.31 21.97 14.17
CA TYR A 183 -2.12 22.19 13.38
C TYR A 183 -2.21 23.41 12.49
N GLY A 184 -3.35 24.10 12.33
CA GLY A 184 -3.53 25.26 11.46
C GLY A 184 -4.22 24.93 10.13
N ASP A 185 -4.77 25.95 9.46
CA ASP A 185 -5.73 25.80 8.35
C ASP A 185 -5.16 25.14 7.07
N ASN A 186 -3.84 25.15 6.90
CA ASN A 186 -3.17 24.50 5.76
C ASN A 186 -2.88 23.02 6.00
N VAL A 187 -3.32 22.44 7.12
CA VAL A 187 -3.13 21.03 7.48
C VAL A 187 -4.47 20.32 7.57
N ILE A 188 -4.66 19.27 6.78
CA ILE A 188 -5.87 18.42 6.86
C ILE A 188 -5.53 17.01 7.31
N PHE A 189 -6.42 16.41 8.09
CA PHE A 189 -6.34 15.02 8.52
C PHE A 189 -7.32 14.16 7.74
N ILE A 190 -6.84 13.02 7.26
CA ILE A 190 -7.63 12.02 6.57
C ILE A 190 -7.38 10.64 7.17
N ASN A 191 -8.41 9.80 7.21
CA ASN A 191 -8.35 8.42 7.72
C ASN A 191 -8.94 7.41 6.74
N ASN A 192 -9.44 7.86 5.58
CA ASN A 192 -9.95 6.98 4.55
C ASN A 192 -8.81 6.62 3.57
N LEU A 193 -8.58 5.31 3.40
CA LEU A 193 -7.47 4.80 2.61
C LEU A 193 -7.59 5.12 1.11
N GLN A 194 -8.80 5.12 0.54
CA GLN A 194 -9.05 5.48 -0.85
C GLN A 194 -8.80 6.97 -1.09
N VAL A 195 -9.24 7.83 -0.17
CA VAL A 195 -8.95 9.28 -0.20
C VAL A 195 -7.44 9.50 -0.16
N TYR A 196 -6.73 8.84 0.75
CA TYR A 196 -5.28 8.92 0.88
C TYR A 196 -4.54 8.48 -0.40
N ALA A 197 -4.93 7.35 -0.99
CA ALA A 197 -4.41 6.89 -2.28
C ALA A 197 -4.66 7.92 -3.41
N SER A 198 -5.80 8.61 -3.37
CA SER A 198 -6.16 9.62 -4.36
C SER A 198 -5.34 10.90 -4.20
N PHE A 199 -4.99 11.29 -2.98
CA PHE A 199 -4.04 12.39 -2.74
C PHE A 199 -2.64 12.03 -3.24
N LEU A 200 -2.18 10.80 -2.97
CA LEU A 200 -0.89 10.30 -3.48
C LEU A 200 -0.82 10.33 -5.01
N ASN A 201 -1.92 9.98 -5.69
CA ASN A 201 -1.99 9.99 -7.16
C ASN A 201 -2.21 11.38 -7.77
N HIS A 202 -2.41 12.43 -6.96
CA HIS A 202 -2.70 13.76 -7.46
C HIS A 202 -1.43 14.44 -8.02
N PRO A 203 -1.49 15.14 -9.17
CA PRO A 203 -0.31 15.75 -9.79
C PRO A 203 0.37 16.85 -8.94
N ASN A 204 -0.39 17.47 -8.03
CA ASN A 204 0.15 18.50 -7.11
C ASN A 204 0.75 17.93 -5.82
N CYS A 205 0.73 16.61 -5.60
CA CYS A 205 1.48 16.00 -4.50
C CYS A 205 2.99 16.07 -4.84
N SER A 206 3.75 16.86 -4.09
CA SER A 206 5.17 17.09 -4.38
C SER A 206 6.12 16.19 -3.58
N LEU A 207 5.70 15.80 -2.38
CA LEU A 207 6.49 14.97 -1.47
C LEU A 207 5.59 14.07 -0.65
N PHE A 208 6.04 12.85 -0.41
CA PHE A 208 5.43 11.92 0.52
C PHE A 208 6.45 11.53 1.60
N ILE A 209 6.04 11.57 2.87
CA ILE A 209 6.90 11.25 4.01
C ILE A 209 6.23 10.11 4.80
N SER A 210 6.96 9.04 5.09
CA SER A 210 6.41 7.90 5.80
C SER A 210 7.46 7.10 6.55
N GLU A 211 7.09 6.57 7.71
CA GLU A 211 7.75 5.39 8.23
C GLU A 211 7.49 4.19 7.30
N TRP A 212 8.47 3.30 7.14
CA TRP A 212 8.26 2.05 6.39
C TRP A 212 7.19 1.16 7.04
N SER A 213 5.98 1.18 6.49
CA SER A 213 4.82 0.43 6.98
C SER A 213 3.72 0.37 5.92
N GLY A 214 2.75 -0.54 6.06
CA GLY A 214 1.76 -0.86 5.01
C GLY A 214 1.12 0.34 4.29
N GLY A 215 0.59 1.32 5.02
CA GLY A 215 0.03 2.55 4.42
C GLY A 215 1.07 3.39 3.66
N GLY A 216 2.31 3.39 4.13
CA GLY A 216 3.44 4.02 3.45
C GLY A 216 3.87 3.29 2.20
N GLN A 217 3.74 1.98 2.17
CA GLN A 217 4.15 1.18 1.03
C GLN A 217 3.11 1.22 -0.12
N LEU A 218 1.85 1.60 0.15
CA LEU A 218 0.85 1.87 -0.90
C LEU A 218 1.32 2.91 -1.92
N ALA A 219 2.10 3.90 -1.49
CA ALA A 219 2.65 4.96 -2.36
C ALA A 219 3.47 4.41 -3.53
N GLN A 220 4.08 3.24 -3.38
CA GLN A 220 4.86 2.57 -4.43
C GLN A 220 4.03 2.25 -5.70
N TYR A 221 2.70 2.21 -5.59
CA TYR A 221 1.79 1.83 -6.68
C TYR A 221 0.88 2.96 -7.16
N CYS A 222 0.85 4.09 -6.46
CA CYS A 222 -0.06 5.18 -6.78
C CYS A 222 0.60 6.56 -6.84
N TYR A 223 1.90 6.67 -6.58
CA TYR A 223 2.59 7.96 -6.56
C TYR A 223 3.79 7.97 -7.50
N ASN A 224 3.91 9.03 -8.31
CA ASN A 224 5.03 9.21 -9.26
C ASN A 224 6.02 10.29 -8.83
N GLY A 225 5.93 10.78 -7.59
CA GLY A 225 6.84 11.79 -7.05
C GLY A 225 7.89 11.23 -6.10
N LYS A 226 8.39 12.10 -5.22
CA LYS A 226 9.47 11.79 -4.29
C LYS A 226 8.93 11.28 -2.95
N ILE A 227 9.45 10.17 -2.47
CA ILE A 227 9.09 9.53 -1.21
C ILE A 227 10.30 9.54 -0.27
N LEU A 228 10.10 10.01 0.96
CA LEU A 228 11.07 9.92 2.05
C LEU A 228 10.61 8.84 3.03
N TYR A 229 11.32 7.72 3.07
CA TYR A 229 11.12 6.65 4.03
C TYR A 229 12.12 6.76 5.19
N TYR A 230 11.64 6.49 6.41
CA TYR A 230 12.49 6.34 7.59
C TYR A 230 12.17 5.06 8.37
N PHE A 231 13.15 4.57 9.16
CA PHE A 231 13.17 3.22 9.75
C PHE A 231 13.40 3.20 11.27
N ASP A 232 12.84 4.17 12.01
CA ASP A 232 13.01 4.27 13.47
C ASP A 232 12.72 2.95 14.21
N ASN A 233 11.63 2.26 13.84
CA ASN A 233 11.25 0.98 14.45
C ASN A 233 11.98 -0.23 13.88
N TYR A 234 12.94 -0.03 12.97
CA TYR A 234 13.63 -1.10 12.26
C TYR A 234 15.16 -1.00 12.34
N ALA A 235 15.75 0.01 12.99
CA ALA A 235 17.16 0.49 12.94
C ALA A 235 18.38 -0.47 12.85
N SER A 236 18.23 -1.79 12.91
CA SER A 236 19.30 -2.79 13.04
C SER A 236 19.97 -3.28 11.74
N HIS A 237 19.65 -2.75 10.56
CA HIS A 237 20.31 -3.15 9.31
C HIS A 237 20.81 -1.90 8.55
N ASP A 238 21.91 -2.00 7.82
CA ASP A 238 22.51 -0.89 7.05
C ASP A 238 21.64 -0.50 5.84
N TYR A 239 20.51 0.14 6.14
CA TYR A 239 19.34 0.23 5.27
C TYR A 239 19.51 1.08 4.01
N GLU A 240 20.34 2.12 4.07
CA GLU A 240 20.53 3.02 2.92
C GLU A 240 21.14 2.28 1.72
N ILE A 241 22.01 1.29 1.98
CA ILE A 241 22.71 0.52 0.93
C ILE A 241 21.88 -0.72 0.56
N ILE A 242 21.40 -1.46 1.56
CA ILE A 242 20.69 -2.74 1.34
C ILE A 242 19.38 -2.52 0.58
N TYR A 243 18.62 -1.45 0.85
CA TYR A 243 17.31 -1.28 0.22
C TYR A 243 17.34 -0.82 -1.22
N GLU A 244 18.34 -0.03 -1.62
CA GLU A 244 18.52 0.30 -3.05
C GLU A 244 18.86 -0.96 -3.85
N GLU A 245 19.76 -1.81 -3.33
CA GLU A 245 20.08 -3.09 -3.94
C GLU A 245 18.87 -4.03 -3.99
N LEU A 246 18.13 -4.16 -2.88
CA LEU A 246 16.91 -4.97 -2.82
C LEU A 246 15.82 -4.43 -3.77
N GLN A 247 15.65 -3.12 -3.90
CA GLN A 247 14.71 -2.52 -4.84
C GLN A 247 15.09 -2.82 -6.29
N ASN A 248 16.36 -2.65 -6.64
CA ASN A 248 16.86 -2.97 -7.98
C ASN A 248 16.70 -4.47 -8.28
N GLY A 249 17.07 -5.33 -7.32
CA GLY A 249 16.89 -6.78 -7.42
C GLY A 249 15.42 -7.20 -7.52
N ALA A 250 14.54 -6.62 -6.71
CA ALA A 250 13.11 -6.93 -6.68
C ALA A 250 12.44 -6.69 -8.04
N ASN A 251 12.82 -5.60 -8.73
CA ASN A 251 12.23 -5.21 -10.01
C ASN A 251 12.84 -5.93 -11.22
N ASN A 252 14.05 -6.49 -11.07
CA ASN A 252 14.71 -7.30 -12.08
C ASN A 252 14.42 -8.81 -11.95
N SER A 253 13.91 -9.26 -10.80
CA SER A 253 13.66 -10.68 -10.52
C SER A 253 12.29 -11.15 -11.04
N THR A 254 12.29 -12.34 -11.65
CA THR A 254 11.09 -13.07 -12.08
C THR A 254 10.45 -13.90 -10.97
N ASN A 255 10.84 -13.70 -9.71
CA ASN A 255 10.20 -14.33 -8.55
C ASN A 255 9.39 -13.27 -7.78
N ILE A 256 8.11 -13.56 -7.55
CA ILE A 256 7.21 -12.69 -6.78
C ILE A 256 7.64 -12.55 -5.31
N TRP A 257 8.30 -13.56 -4.73
CA TRP A 257 8.75 -13.61 -3.34
C TRP A 257 10.04 -12.86 -3.07
N ASN A 258 10.84 -12.62 -4.11
CA ASN A 258 12.12 -11.96 -3.92
C ASN A 258 11.90 -10.45 -3.67
N ALA A 259 12.24 -10.00 -2.45
CA ALA A 259 12.16 -8.60 -2.04
C ALA A 259 10.81 -7.94 -2.40
N TRP A 260 9.71 -8.68 -2.20
CA TRP A 260 8.35 -8.32 -2.61
C TRP A 260 7.90 -6.94 -2.12
N ASP A 261 8.30 -6.57 -0.92
CA ASP A 261 8.08 -5.26 -0.29
C ASP A 261 8.68 -4.05 -1.07
N PHE A 262 9.59 -4.31 -2.01
CA PHE A 262 10.33 -3.29 -2.78
C PHE A 262 9.94 -3.21 -4.26
N LYS A 263 9.06 -4.10 -4.72
CA LYS A 263 8.57 -4.09 -6.11
C LYS A 263 7.76 -2.81 -6.37
N THR A 264 7.95 -2.21 -7.54
CA THR A 264 7.30 -0.95 -7.93
C THR A 264 6.82 -0.96 -9.37
N THR A 265 5.76 -0.21 -9.64
CA THR A 265 5.18 -0.01 -10.99
C THR A 265 5.02 1.45 -11.36
N THR A 266 5.48 2.35 -10.48
CA THR A 266 5.49 3.80 -10.67
C THR A 266 6.94 4.30 -10.82
N ASN A 267 7.08 5.54 -11.31
CA ASN A 267 8.37 6.22 -11.42
C ASN A 267 8.75 6.95 -10.12
N CYS A 268 8.27 6.48 -8.96
CA CYS A 268 8.56 7.12 -7.68
C CYS A 268 10.07 7.16 -7.42
N GLU A 269 10.58 8.32 -6.99
CA GLU A 269 11.92 8.44 -6.44
C GLU A 269 11.85 8.16 -4.94
N ARG A 270 12.68 7.24 -4.44
CA ARG A 270 12.71 6.90 -3.01
C ARG A 270 14.01 7.37 -2.40
N LYS A 271 13.91 7.96 -1.21
CA LYS A 271 15.03 8.21 -0.32
C LYS A 271 14.78 7.46 0.98
N TYR A 272 15.80 6.75 1.42
CA TYR A 272 15.77 5.93 2.61
C TYR A 272 16.67 6.58 3.66
N TYR A 273 16.16 6.71 4.89
CA TYR A 273 16.90 7.26 6.03
C TYR A 273 16.85 6.29 7.18
N LYS A 274 17.99 6.01 7.81
CA LYS A 274 18.06 5.05 8.93
C LYS A 274 17.18 5.49 10.10
N THR A 275 17.11 6.80 10.35
CA THR A 275 16.31 7.37 11.43
C THR A 275 15.41 8.51 10.97
N TYR A 276 14.37 8.79 11.75
CA TYR A 276 13.53 9.96 11.62
C TYR A 276 14.33 11.25 11.72
N GLY A 277 15.32 11.32 12.62
CA GLY A 277 16.17 12.50 12.79
C GLY A 277 16.99 12.82 11.54
N GLU A 278 17.56 11.81 10.89
CA GLU A 278 18.25 11.97 9.61
C GLU A 278 17.31 12.42 8.49
N MET A 279 16.13 11.82 8.40
CA MET A 279 15.10 12.26 7.45
C MET A 279 14.75 13.73 7.67
N LEU A 280 14.48 14.14 8.91
CA LEU A 280 14.11 15.50 9.28
C LEU A 280 15.23 16.51 8.92
N ASN A 281 16.49 16.15 9.14
CA ASN A 281 17.64 16.99 8.80
C ASN A 281 17.82 17.20 7.28
N ASN A 282 17.35 16.24 6.48
CA ASN A 282 17.45 16.30 5.02
C ASN A 282 16.16 16.84 4.35
N LEU A 283 15.05 16.89 5.07
CA LEU A 283 13.72 17.22 4.57
C LEU A 283 13.69 18.52 3.73
N ILE A 284 14.35 19.58 4.20
CA ILE A 284 14.36 20.89 3.53
C ILE A 284 14.88 20.81 2.09
N LYS A 285 15.78 19.88 1.79
CA LYS A 285 16.36 19.69 0.44
C LYS A 285 15.33 19.23 -0.60
N TYR A 286 14.13 18.86 -0.16
CA TYR A 286 13.09 18.26 -0.99
C TYR A 286 11.79 19.06 -1.00
N ILE A 287 11.75 20.20 -0.31
CA ILE A 287 10.60 21.08 -0.26
C ILE A 287 10.82 22.19 -1.30
N ASP A 288 10.21 22.03 -2.47
CA ASP A 288 10.21 22.99 -3.58
C ASP A 288 8.82 23.63 -3.82
#